data_AF-A0A2T0PPJ0-F1
#
_entry.id   AF-A0A2T0PPJ0-F1
#
_cell.length_a   1.000
_cell.length_b   1.000
_cell.length_c   1.000
_cell.angle_alpha   90.00
_cell.angle_beta   90.00
_cell.angle_gamma   90.00
#
_symmetry.space_group_name_H-M   'P 1'
#
loop_
_entity.id
_entity.type
_entity.pdbx_description
1 polymer ?
#
loop_
_entity_poly.entity_id
_entity_poly.type
_entity_poly.pdbx_seq_one_letter_code
_entity_poly.pdbx_strand_id
1 'polypeptide(L)'
;MRRRPERQFYFRLAGHLGSSSVEKLLEETSSRELTEWAVYEKVAGPLGGKRIDVAAAQIVAAIYNVNRKKGAPLINPSDLVPKWDDYQSDEDMWAALRSAHEAMGGTTIDAPDTPE
;
A
#
# COMPACT_ATOMS: atom_id res chain seq x y z
N MET A 1 -3.41 9.14 -3.15
CA MET A 1 -3.25 7.85 -3.85
C MET A 1 -4.27 7.65 -4.96
N ARG A 2 -5.58 7.90 -4.75
CA ARG A 2 -6.64 7.59 -5.73
C ARG A 2 -6.48 8.25 -7.11
N ARG A 3 -6.02 9.51 -7.16
CA ARG A 3 -5.72 10.24 -8.41
C ARG A 3 -4.41 9.83 -9.11
N ARG A 4 -3.50 9.23 -8.36
CA ARG A 4 -2.19 8.75 -8.85
C ARG A 4 -1.92 7.35 -8.27
N PRO A 5 -2.71 6.34 -8.66
CA PRO A 5 -2.64 5.02 -8.07
C PRO A 5 -1.27 4.37 -8.27
N GLU A 6 -0.55 4.76 -9.32
CA GLU A 6 0.82 4.32 -9.59
C GLU A 6 1.80 4.73 -8.48
N ARG A 7 1.56 5.83 -7.75
CA ARG A 7 2.42 6.22 -6.63
C ARG A 7 2.42 5.18 -5.52
N GLN A 8 1.32 4.46 -5.32
CA GLN A 8 1.27 3.41 -4.31
C GLN A 8 2.25 2.28 -4.63
N PHE A 9 2.37 1.94 -5.92
CA PHE A 9 3.35 0.98 -6.40
C PHE A 9 4.78 1.48 -6.15
N TYR A 10 5.09 2.74 -6.46
CA TYR A 10 6.43 3.29 -6.22
C TYR A 10 6.84 3.28 -4.74
N PHE A 11 5.94 3.60 -3.82
CA PHE A 11 6.24 3.51 -2.39
C PHE A 11 6.52 2.08 -1.93
N ARG A 12 5.76 1.09 -2.43
CA ARG A 12 6.02 -0.32 -2.12
C ARG A 12 7.34 -0.79 -2.72
N LEU A 13 7.62 -0.42 -3.97
CA LEU A 13 8.86 -0.77 -4.65
C LEU A 13 10.08 -0.15 -3.97
N ALA A 14 10.02 1.13 -3.60
CA ALA A 14 11.09 1.81 -2.87
C ALA A 14 11.40 1.10 -1.55
N GLY A 15 10.37 0.76 -0.76
CA GLY A 15 10.55 0.00 0.48
C GLY A 15 11.07 -1.42 0.25
N HIS A 16 10.66 -2.08 -0.83
CA HIS A 16 11.12 -3.44 -1.18
C HIS A 16 12.60 -3.46 -1.58
N LEU A 17 13.06 -2.45 -2.33
CA LEU A 17 14.44 -2.33 -2.78
C LEU A 17 15.37 -1.65 -1.75
N GLY A 18 14.81 -1.15 -0.63
CA GLY A 18 15.57 -0.41 0.38
C GLY A 18 16.03 0.97 -0.11
N SER A 19 15.32 1.56 -1.09
CA SER A 19 15.61 2.92 -1.54
C SER A 19 15.27 3.94 -0.46
N SER A 20 16.09 4.99 -0.36
CA SER A 20 15.90 6.06 0.62
C SER A 20 14.67 6.93 0.36
N SER A 21 14.22 7.00 -0.90
CA SER A 21 13.02 7.76 -1.28
C SER A 21 12.44 7.28 -2.62
N VAL A 22 11.19 7.67 -2.91
CA VAL A 22 10.58 7.44 -4.23
C VAL A 22 11.24 8.29 -5.31
N GLU A 23 11.70 9.49 -4.98
CA GLU A 23 12.37 10.37 -5.95
C GLU A 23 13.66 9.72 -6.48
N LYS A 24 14.54 9.29 -5.58
CA LYS A 24 15.77 8.59 -5.95
C LYS A 24 15.49 7.33 -6.77
N LEU A 25 14.47 6.55 -6.37
CA LEU A 25 14.04 5.39 -7.14
C LEU A 25 13.66 5.76 -8.59
N LEU A 26 12.91 6.84 -8.79
CA LEU A 26 12.45 7.28 -10.11
C LEU A 26 13.57 7.90 -10.96
N GLU A 27 14.60 8.46 -10.34
CA GLU A 27 15.80 8.93 -11.04
C GLU A 27 16.68 7.77 -11.53
N GLU A 28 16.80 6.71 -10.73
CA GLU A 28 17.70 5.59 -11.00
C GLU A 28 17.05 4.45 -11.81
N THR A 29 15.71 4.38 -11.82
CA THR A 29 14.98 3.26 -12.44
C THR A 29 14.27 3.70 -13.72
N SER A 30 14.59 3.05 -14.84
CA SER A 30 13.95 3.36 -16.12
C SER A 30 12.45 3.03 -16.11
N SER A 31 11.67 3.72 -16.95
CA SER A 31 10.24 3.41 -17.14
C SER A 31 9.99 1.95 -17.56
N ARG A 32 10.90 1.38 -18.37
CA ARG A 32 10.85 -0.04 -18.76
C ARG A 32 10.98 -0.93 -17.52
N GLU A 33 11.98 -0.70 -16.70
CA GLU A 33 12.22 -1.51 -15.50
C GLU A 33 11.10 -1.34 -14.46
N LEU A 34 10.57 -0.13 -14.27
CA LEU A 34 9.37 0.09 -13.44
C LEU A 34 8.18 -0.74 -13.93
N THR A 35 8.03 -0.89 -15.25
CA THR A 35 6.98 -1.72 -15.85
C THR A 35 7.23 -3.21 -15.58
N GLU A 36 8.47 -3.67 -15.69
CA GLU A 36 8.85 -5.05 -15.38
C GLU A 36 8.58 -5.38 -13.91
N TRP A 37 8.89 -4.48 -12.98
CA TRP A 37 8.53 -4.61 -11.57
C TRP A 37 7.02 -4.64 -11.33
N ALA A 38 6.25 -3.83 -12.05
CA ALA A 38 4.79 -3.83 -11.94
C ALA A 38 4.18 -5.15 -12.44
N VAL A 39 4.74 -5.74 -13.50
CA VAL A 39 4.35 -7.08 -13.99
C VAL A 39 4.75 -8.14 -12.98
N TYR A 40 5.97 -8.06 -12.43
CA TYR A 40 6.45 -8.99 -11.41
C TYR A 40 5.53 -9.01 -10.18
N GLU A 41 5.11 -7.86 -9.65
CA GLU A 41 4.18 -7.79 -8.50
C GLU A 41 2.84 -8.52 -8.78
N LYS A 42 2.34 -8.47 -10.02
CA LYS A 42 1.11 -9.17 -10.39
C LYS A 42 1.26 -10.69 -10.42
N VAL A 43 2.46 -11.19 -10.74
CA VAL A 43 2.73 -12.63 -10.86
C VAL A 43 3.22 -13.22 -9.54
N ALA A 44 4.14 -12.54 -8.86
CA ALA A 44 4.80 -13.03 -7.65
C ALA A 44 4.07 -12.67 -6.35
N GLY A 45 3.07 -11.78 -6.44
CA GLY A 45 2.35 -11.23 -5.30
C GLY A 45 2.86 -9.86 -4.85
N PRO A 46 2.19 -9.24 -3.87
CA PRO A 46 2.43 -7.85 -3.50
C PRO A 46 3.85 -7.63 -2.97
N LEU A 47 4.45 -6.50 -3.34
CA LEU A 47 5.74 -6.08 -2.82
C LEU A 47 5.60 -5.57 -1.38
N GLY A 48 6.65 -5.77 -0.58
CA GLY A 48 6.74 -5.25 0.78
C GLY A 48 5.82 -5.94 1.79
N GLY A 49 5.41 -5.18 2.82
CA GLY A 49 4.74 -5.71 4.02
C GLY A 49 3.41 -6.40 3.77
N LYS A 50 2.68 -6.03 2.72
CA LYS A 50 1.36 -6.62 2.41
C LYS A 50 1.41 -8.14 2.20
N ARG A 51 2.53 -8.68 1.72
CA ARG A 51 2.71 -10.14 1.60
C ARG A 51 2.75 -10.81 2.97
N ILE A 52 3.37 -10.17 3.95
CA ILE A 52 3.45 -10.67 5.32
C ILE A 52 2.08 -10.60 5.99
N ASP A 53 1.30 -9.54 5.76
CA ASP A 53 -0.08 -9.44 6.27
C ASP A 53 -0.95 -10.62 5.79
N VAL A 54 -0.83 -10.99 4.51
CA VAL A 54 -1.54 -12.15 3.95
C VAL A 54 -1.05 -13.47 4.57
N ALA A 55 0.26 -13.65 4.73
CA ALA A 55 0.81 -14.85 5.35
C ALA A 55 0.37 -14.99 6.83
N ALA A 56 0.41 -13.89 7.59
CA ALA A 56 -0.04 -13.85 8.97
C ALA A 56 -1.53 -14.18 9.07
N ALA A 57 -2.36 -13.61 8.19
CA ALA A 57 -3.79 -13.91 8.12
C ALA A 57 -4.07 -15.40 7.85
N GLN A 58 -3.30 -16.04 6.96
CA GLN A 58 -3.41 -17.48 6.71
C GLN A 58 -3.08 -18.32 7.96
N ILE A 59 -1.99 -17.97 8.66
CA ILE A 59 -1.57 -18.66 9.88
C ILE A 59 -2.64 -18.51 10.97
N VAL A 60 -3.13 -17.30 11.21
CA VAL A 60 -4.18 -17.04 12.22
C VAL A 60 -5.47 -17.79 11.88
N ALA A 61 -5.90 -17.78 10.61
CA ALA A 61 -7.08 -18.53 10.19
C ALA A 61 -6.91 -20.04 10.39
N ALA A 62 -5.74 -20.59 10.09
CA ALA A 62 -5.45 -22.01 10.33
C ALA A 62 -5.54 -22.36 11.83
N ILE A 63 -4.91 -21.56 12.69
CA ILE A 63 -4.96 -21.74 14.15
C ILE A 63 -6.40 -21.66 14.65
N TYR A 64 -7.17 -20.63 14.26
CA TYR A 64 -8.56 -20.48 14.67
C TYR A 64 -9.42 -21.66 14.20
N ASN A 65 -9.34 -22.02 12.92
CA ASN A 65 -10.22 -23.02 12.32
C ASN A 65 -9.99 -24.44 12.86
N VAL A 66 -8.76 -24.76 13.26
CA VAL A 66 -8.42 -26.04 13.91
C VAL A 66 -8.89 -26.08 15.37
N ASN A 67 -8.83 -24.95 16.08
CA ASN A 67 -9.16 -24.87 17.51
C ASN A 67 -10.60 -24.41 17.81
N ARG A 68 -11.41 -24.10 16.80
CA ARG A 68 -12.79 -23.62 16.98
C ARG A 68 -13.67 -24.69 17.65
N LYS A 69 -14.68 -24.23 18.40
CA LYS A 69 -15.70 -25.12 18.97
C LYS A 69 -16.51 -25.80 17.86
N LYS A 70 -17.00 -27.01 18.11
CA LYS A 70 -17.93 -27.70 17.19
C LYS A 70 -19.14 -26.80 16.91
N GLY A 71 -19.45 -26.59 15.63
CA GLY A 71 -20.55 -25.73 15.18
C GLY A 71 -20.21 -24.23 15.05
N ALA A 72 -19.04 -23.77 15.50
CA ALA A 72 -18.61 -22.39 15.24
C ALA A 72 -18.29 -22.19 13.75
N PRO A 73 -18.53 -21.00 13.17
CA PRO A 73 -18.21 -20.73 11.76
C PRO A 73 -16.71 -20.81 11.49
N LEU A 74 -16.34 -21.07 10.23
CA LEU A 74 -14.97 -20.91 9.76
C LEU A 74 -14.66 -19.43 9.56
N ILE A 75 -13.40 -19.05 9.79
CA ILE A 75 -12.89 -17.73 9.39
C ILE A 75 -12.08 -17.86 8.11
N ASN A 76 -12.28 -16.92 7.17
CA ASN A 76 -11.50 -16.85 5.95
C ASN A 76 -10.25 -15.98 6.21
N PRO A 77 -9.05 -16.40 5.79
CA PRO A 77 -7.86 -15.54 5.82
C PRO A 77 -8.09 -14.12 5.27
N SER A 78 -8.92 -13.96 4.23
CA SER A 78 -9.21 -12.64 3.65
C SER A 78 -9.82 -11.64 4.65
N ASP A 79 -10.54 -12.13 5.65
CA ASP A 79 -11.24 -11.32 6.64
C ASP A 79 -10.30 -10.81 7.74
N LEU A 80 -9.09 -11.36 7.80
CA LEU A 80 -8.07 -11.06 8.81
C LEU A 80 -6.99 -10.10 8.30
N VAL A 81 -6.95 -9.79 7.00
CA VAL A 81 -5.98 -8.85 6.44
C VAL A 81 -6.39 -7.42 6.82
N PRO A 82 -5.51 -6.63 7.48
CA PRO A 82 -5.83 -5.25 7.86
C PRO A 82 -6.19 -4.36 6.66
N LYS A 83 -7.14 -3.45 6.87
CA LYS A 83 -7.51 -2.40 5.92
C LYS A 83 -7.06 -1.06 6.50
N TRP A 84 -6.18 -0.37 5.79
CA TRP A 84 -5.54 0.86 6.27
C TRP A 84 -6.11 2.16 5.67
N ASP A 85 -6.89 2.10 4.59
CA ASP A 85 -7.51 3.28 3.97
C ASP A 85 -8.90 3.51 4.59
N ASP A 86 -8.98 4.41 5.58
CA ASP A 86 -10.22 4.80 6.27
C ASP A 86 -10.70 6.21 5.88
N TYR A 87 -10.01 6.88 4.95
CA TYR A 87 -10.39 8.22 4.48
C TYR A 87 -11.72 8.19 3.70
N GLN A 88 -12.65 9.03 4.16
CA GLN A 88 -14.01 9.12 3.64
C GLN A 88 -14.07 9.77 2.25
N SER A 89 -13.19 10.73 1.95
CA SER A 89 -13.13 11.40 0.65
C SER A 89 -11.70 11.79 0.21
N ASP A 90 -11.54 12.12 -1.07
CA ASP A 90 -10.30 12.68 -1.61
C ASP A 90 -9.95 14.02 -0.93
N GLU A 91 -10.96 14.83 -0.61
CA GLU A 91 -10.80 16.13 0.03
C GLU A 91 -10.25 15.99 1.45
N ASP A 92 -10.78 15.05 2.23
CA ASP A 92 -10.30 14.76 3.59
C ASP A 92 -8.83 14.32 3.57
N MET A 93 -8.46 13.44 2.62
CA MET A 93 -7.08 12.99 2.45
C MET A 93 -6.15 14.17 2.10
N TRP A 94 -6.56 15.06 1.20
CA TRP A 94 -5.76 16.24 0.83
C TRP A 94 -5.66 17.26 1.96
N ALA A 95 -6.72 17.46 2.74
CA ALA A 95 -6.68 18.30 3.93
C ALA A 95 -5.71 17.75 4.98
N ALA A 96 -5.73 16.43 5.21
CA ALA A 96 -4.78 15.76 6.10
C ALA A 96 -3.34 15.89 5.60
N LEU A 97 -3.11 15.74 4.29
CA LEU A 97 -1.79 15.93 3.69
C LEU A 97 -1.28 17.37 3.89
N ARG A 98 -2.12 18.39 3.62
CA ARG A 98 -1.79 19.81 3.85
C ARG A 98 -1.39 20.07 5.29
N SER A 99 -2.22 19.63 6.23
CA SER A 99 -1.94 19.74 7.67
C SER A 99 -0.61 19.07 8.04
N ALA A 100 -0.34 17.86 7.55
CA ALA A 100 0.92 17.17 7.81
C ALA A 100 2.13 17.87 7.17
N HIS A 101 1.98 18.40 5.95
CA HIS A 101 3.05 19.12 5.26
C HIS A 101 3.42 20.43 5.97
N GLU A 102 2.42 21.20 6.37
CA GLU A 102 2.60 22.43 7.15
C GLU A 102 3.25 22.13 8.51
N ALA A 103 2.80 21.08 9.21
CA ALA A 103 3.39 20.65 10.48
C ALA A 103 4.86 20.23 10.33
N MET A 104 5.28 19.77 9.15
CA MET A 104 6.66 19.43 8.82
C MET A 104 7.47 20.63 8.25
N GLY A 105 6.91 21.84 8.27
CA GLY A 105 7.58 23.08 7.83
C GLY A 105 7.50 23.35 6.32
N GLY A 106 6.64 22.62 5.60
CA GLY A 106 6.39 22.86 4.19
C GLY A 106 5.44 24.04 3.95
N THR A 107 5.62 24.76 2.83
CA THR A 107 4.91 26.01 2.56
C THR A 107 3.78 25.89 1.52
N THR A 108 3.81 24.88 0.65
CA THR A 108 2.77 24.66 -0.38
C THR A 108 2.78 23.21 -0.86
N ILE A 109 1.61 22.57 -0.76
CA ILE A 109 1.28 21.38 -1.54
C ILE A 109 -0.11 21.56 -2.13
N ASP A 110 -0.13 21.83 -3.43
CA ASP A 110 -1.37 21.81 -4.19
C ASP A 110 -1.77 20.36 -4.51
N ALA A 111 -3.07 20.14 -4.66
CA ALA A 111 -3.52 18.90 -5.28
C ALA A 111 -2.88 18.83 -6.69
N PRO A 112 -2.39 17.67 -7.16
CA PRO A 112 -1.84 17.56 -8.49
C PRO A 112 -2.89 18.04 -9.50
N ASP A 113 -2.45 18.87 -10.45
CA ASP A 113 -3.29 19.35 -11.54
C ASP A 113 -4.02 18.17 -12.19
N THR A 114 -5.30 18.40 -12.50
CA THR A 114 -6.07 17.52 -13.37
C THR A 114 -5.25 17.23 -14.64
N PRO A 115 -4.99 15.96 -15.00
CA PRO A 115 -4.40 15.69 -16.29
C PRO A 115 -5.36 16.18 -17.38
N GLU A 116 -4.83 16.91 -18.36
CA GLU A 116 -5.48 17.10 -19.67
C GLU A 116 -5.76 15.77 -20.36
#